data_AF-A0A820K8J8-F1
#
_entry.id   AF-A0A820K8J8-F1
#
_cell.length_a   1.000
_cell.length_b   1.000
_cell.length_c   1.000
_cell.angle_alpha   90.00
_cell.angle_beta   90.00
_cell.angle_gamma   90.00
#
_symmetry.space_group_name_H-M   'P 1'
#
loop_
_entity.id
_entity.type
_entity.pdbx_description
1 polymer ?
#
loop_
_entity_poly.entity_id
_entity_poly.type
_entity_poly.pdbx_seq_one_letter_code
_entity_poly.pdbx_strand_id
1 'polypeptide(L)'
;FESVVEANTLLSGVGFEAGGLAAAHSIHNGFTAIDGDIHHLTHGEKVAYGTIAQLVLENRSLNELDRYIQLYLQLGLPVTLKDIHLENATDGDFNKIAEIATAEHETIHNMPFKVEPEDVVMALKGVDA
;
A
#
# COMPACT_ATOMS: atom_id res chain seq x y z
N PHE A 1 22.53 -10.68 -5.34
CA PHE A 1 21.48 -11.17 -6.25
C PHE A 1 20.76 -12.36 -5.63
N GLU A 2 21.40 -13.52 -5.45
CA GLU A 2 20.76 -14.74 -4.88
C GLU A 2 20.01 -14.49 -3.56
N SER A 3 20.61 -13.76 -2.61
CA SER A 3 19.94 -13.44 -1.34
C SER A 3 18.66 -12.62 -1.50
N VAL A 4 18.55 -11.81 -2.56
CA VAL A 4 17.32 -11.05 -2.86
C VAL A 4 16.28 -11.96 -3.50
N VAL A 5 16.69 -12.90 -4.35
CA VAL A 5 15.78 -13.92 -4.92
C VAL A 5 15.17 -14.76 -3.80
N GLU A 6 16.00 -15.23 -2.86
CA GLU A 6 15.57 -15.95 -1.67
C GLU A 6 14.64 -15.09 -0.80
N ALA A 7 15.00 -13.83 -0.55
CA ALA A 7 14.17 -12.93 0.25
C ALA A 7 12.79 -12.70 -0.38
N ASN A 8 12.74 -12.47 -1.70
CA ASN A 8 11.49 -12.21 -2.42
C ASN A 8 10.62 -13.46 -2.59
N THR A 9 11.20 -14.66 -2.53
CA THR A 9 10.48 -15.91 -2.80
C THR A 9 10.22 -16.71 -1.53
N LEU A 10 11.28 -17.12 -0.84
CA LEU A 10 11.19 -17.99 0.33
C LEU A 10 10.81 -17.20 1.58
N LEU A 11 11.59 -16.15 1.90
CA LEU A 11 11.38 -15.41 3.16
C LEU A 11 10.07 -14.63 3.14
N SER A 12 9.80 -13.93 2.03
CA SER A 12 8.52 -13.22 1.86
C SER A 12 7.35 -14.20 1.86
N GLY A 13 7.46 -15.31 1.10
CA GLY A 13 6.41 -16.34 1.01
C GLY A 13 6.03 -16.94 2.36
N VAL A 14 7.01 -17.55 3.05
CA VAL A 14 6.78 -18.15 4.37
C VAL A 14 6.40 -17.08 5.40
N GLY A 15 7.01 -15.90 5.32
CA GLY A 15 6.77 -14.80 6.23
C GLY A 15 5.32 -14.32 6.20
N PHE A 16 4.77 -14.06 5.01
CA PHE A 16 3.38 -13.62 4.91
C PHE A 16 2.40 -14.75 5.21
N GLU A 17 2.68 -15.99 4.79
CA GLU A 17 1.75 -17.11 4.98
C GLU A 17 1.64 -17.52 6.45
N ALA A 18 2.75 -17.50 7.18
CA ALA A 18 2.79 -17.85 8.61
C ALA A 18 2.56 -16.65 9.55
N GLY A 19 2.79 -15.42 9.08
CA GLY A 19 2.64 -14.19 9.87
C GLY A 19 1.33 -13.44 9.63
N GLY A 20 0.88 -13.40 8.38
CA GLY A 20 -0.35 -12.73 7.95
C GLY A 20 -0.13 -11.52 7.04
N LEU A 21 -1.24 -11.05 6.48
CA LEU A 21 -1.37 -9.82 5.71
C LEU A 21 -2.18 -8.79 6.50
N ALA A 22 -2.03 -7.52 6.13
CA ALA A 22 -2.69 -6.39 6.79
C ALA A 22 -3.07 -5.31 5.75
N ALA A 23 -3.09 -4.03 6.15
CA ALA A 23 -3.59 -2.92 5.32
C ALA A 23 -2.92 -2.82 3.94
N ALA A 24 -1.62 -3.06 3.81
CA ALA A 24 -0.89 -2.86 2.56
C ALA A 24 -1.46 -3.69 1.38
N HIS A 25 -1.80 -4.96 1.62
CA HIS A 25 -2.37 -5.81 0.58
C HIS A 25 -3.84 -5.52 0.31
N SER A 26 -4.60 -5.13 1.34
CA SER A 26 -5.98 -4.69 1.15
C SER A 26 -6.08 -3.39 0.35
N ILE A 27 -5.16 -2.45 0.58
CA ILE A 27 -5.03 -1.23 -0.23
C ILE A 27 -4.64 -1.57 -1.68
N HIS A 28 -3.68 -2.49 -1.87
CA HIS A 28 -3.36 -3.02 -3.20
C HIS A 28 -4.61 -3.56 -3.91
N ASN A 29 -5.45 -4.33 -3.21
CA ASN A 29 -6.70 -4.85 -3.77
C ASN A 29 -7.68 -3.73 -4.07
N GLY A 30 -7.75 -2.70 -3.22
CA GLY A 30 -8.55 -1.49 -3.44
C GLY A 30 -8.26 -0.80 -4.78
N PHE A 31 -6.99 -0.78 -5.22
CA PHE A 31 -6.62 -0.21 -6.51
C PHE A 31 -7.26 -0.90 -7.72
N THR A 32 -7.80 -2.12 -7.56
CA THR A 32 -8.55 -2.79 -8.63
C THR A 32 -9.91 -2.14 -8.91
N ALA A 33 -10.39 -1.26 -8.03
CA ALA A 33 -11.63 -0.50 -8.22
C ALA A 33 -11.52 0.60 -9.27
N ILE A 34 -10.29 0.96 -9.70
CA ILE A 34 -10.01 2.07 -10.60
C ILE A 34 -9.42 1.55 -11.90
N ASP A 35 -10.04 1.94 -13.01
CA ASP A 35 -9.53 1.69 -14.35
C ASP A 35 -8.43 2.69 -14.74
N GLY A 36 -7.54 2.29 -15.66
CA GLY A 36 -6.55 3.17 -16.28
C GLY A 36 -5.11 2.70 -16.11
N ASP A 37 -4.17 3.64 -16.16
CA ASP A 37 -2.73 3.34 -16.21
C ASP A 37 -2.20 2.71 -14.92
N ILE A 38 -2.93 2.80 -13.80
CA ILE A 38 -2.60 2.06 -12.57
C ILE A 38 -2.50 0.55 -12.79
N HIS A 39 -3.17 -0.01 -13.80
CA HIS A 39 -3.06 -1.42 -14.15
C HIS A 39 -1.76 -1.80 -14.86
N HIS A 40 -1.00 -0.83 -15.38
CA HIS A 40 0.34 -1.08 -15.92
C HIS A 40 1.38 -1.31 -14.82
N LEU A 41 1.10 -0.90 -13.58
CA LEU A 41 1.95 -1.19 -12.43
C LEU A 41 1.89 -2.67 -12.07
N THR A 42 3.06 -3.21 -11.74
CA THR A 42 3.22 -4.54 -11.16
C THR A 42 2.57 -4.63 -9.77
N HIS A 43 2.34 -5.86 -9.32
CA HIS A 43 1.86 -6.14 -7.96
C HIS A 43 2.75 -5.48 -6.90
N GLY A 44 4.08 -5.64 -7.02
CA GLY A 44 5.04 -5.11 -6.05
C GLY A 44 5.06 -3.58 -5.98
N GLU A 45 4.89 -2.88 -7.11
CA GLU A 45 4.81 -1.42 -7.13
C GLU A 45 3.57 -0.91 -6.39
N LYS A 46 2.42 -1.55 -6.58
CA LYS A 46 1.18 -1.22 -5.85
C LYS A 46 1.28 -1.53 -4.36
N VAL A 47 1.84 -2.70 -4.00
CA VAL A 47 2.07 -3.08 -2.60
C VAL A 47 3.07 -2.14 -1.93
N ALA A 48 4.08 -1.64 -2.65
CA ALA A 48 5.03 -0.66 -2.12
C ALA A 48 4.29 0.61 -1.65
N TYR A 49 3.47 1.23 -2.51
CA TYR A 49 2.69 2.40 -2.12
C TYR A 49 1.72 2.10 -0.95
N GLY A 50 1.01 0.96 -1.02
CA GLY A 50 0.14 0.49 0.06
C GLY A 50 0.88 0.27 1.39
N THR A 51 2.17 -0.09 1.35
CA THR A 51 3.00 -0.24 2.55
C THR A 51 3.29 1.10 3.22
N ILE A 52 3.60 2.15 2.45
CA ILE A 52 3.78 3.50 3.04
C ILE A 52 2.46 4.00 3.60
N ALA A 53 1.35 3.79 2.89
CA ALA A 53 0.01 4.13 3.41
C ALA A 53 -0.30 3.39 4.72
N GLN A 54 0.10 2.12 4.86
CA GLN A 54 -0.02 1.41 6.13
C GLN A 54 0.83 2.05 7.24
N LEU A 55 2.06 2.50 6.97
CA LEU A 55 2.87 3.22 7.97
C LEU A 55 2.20 4.54 8.40
N VAL A 56 1.48 5.21 7.49
CA VAL A 56 0.65 6.39 7.81
C VAL A 56 -0.53 6.00 8.71
N LEU A 57 -1.25 4.91 8.40
CA LEU A 57 -2.33 4.38 9.26
C LEU A 57 -1.83 4.02 10.67
N GLU A 58 -0.64 3.44 10.76
CA GLU A 58 0.02 3.09 12.03
C GLU A 58 0.55 4.32 12.79
N ASN A 59 0.40 5.52 12.23
CA ASN A 59 0.91 6.78 12.78
C ASN A 59 2.40 6.69 13.15
N ARG A 60 3.20 6.09 12.24
CA ARG A 60 4.65 5.99 12.40
C ARG A 60 5.29 7.37 12.34
N SER A 61 6.44 7.51 12.99
CA SER A 61 7.17 8.78 12.99
C SER A 61 7.61 9.18 11.59
N LEU A 62 7.70 10.48 11.32
CA LEU A 62 8.22 10.99 10.04
C LEU A 62 9.62 10.44 9.71
N ASN A 63 10.49 10.29 10.72
CA ASN A 63 11.82 9.70 10.52
C ASN A 63 11.76 8.25 10.01
N GLU A 64 10.75 7.49 10.42
CA GLU A 64 10.56 6.11 9.98
C GLU A 64 9.95 6.06 8.57
N LEU A 65 8.97 6.91 8.29
CA LEU A 65 8.42 7.11 6.94
C LEU A 65 9.52 7.51 5.95
N ASP A 66 10.29 8.55 6.27
CA ASP A 66 11.40 9.06 5.46
C ASP A 66 12.41 7.95 5.15
N ARG A 67 12.76 7.13 6.15
CA ARG A 67 13.70 6.02 5.95
C ARG A 67 13.19 5.04 4.88
N TYR A 68 11.92 4.66 4.91
CA TYR A 68 11.36 3.73 3.92
C TYR A 68 11.12 4.38 2.56
N ILE A 69 10.68 5.64 2.53
CA ILE A 69 10.54 6.42 1.28
C ILE A 69 11.90 6.54 0.58
N GLN A 70 12.96 6.87 1.32
CA GLN A 70 14.31 6.95 0.73
C GLN A 70 14.79 5.61 0.19
N LEU A 71 14.48 4.50 0.87
CA LEU A 71 14.77 3.17 0.34
C LEU A 71 14.01 2.89 -0.96
N TYR A 72 12.72 3.23 -1.02
CA TYR A 72 11.89 3.00 -2.20
C TYR A 72 12.34 3.85 -3.39
N LEU A 73 12.71 5.11 -3.17
CA LEU A 73 13.32 5.97 -4.18
C LEU A 73 14.63 5.36 -4.74
N GLN A 74 15.48 4.80 -3.89
CA GLN A 74 16.72 4.12 -4.33
C GLN A 74 16.45 2.85 -5.15
N LEU A 75 15.32 2.18 -4.89
CA LEU A 75 14.89 0.98 -5.61
C LEU A 75 14.05 1.30 -6.86
N GLY A 76 13.70 2.56 -7.10
CA GLY A 76 12.84 3.00 -8.19
C GLY A 76 11.36 2.61 -8.00
N LEU A 77 10.91 2.45 -6.75
CA LEU A 77 9.52 2.13 -6.40
C LEU A 77 8.68 3.40 -6.25
N PRO A 78 7.36 3.33 -6.52
CA PRO A 78 6.48 4.48 -6.47
C PRO A 78 6.28 4.99 -5.04
N VAL A 79 6.34 6.31 -4.86
CA VAL A 79 6.12 6.97 -3.56
C VAL A 79 5.21 8.20 -3.64
N THR A 80 4.67 8.51 -4.82
CA THR A 80 3.71 9.60 -5.04
C THR A 80 2.45 9.09 -5.73
N LEU A 81 1.34 9.83 -5.61
CA LEU A 81 0.11 9.52 -6.34
C LEU A 81 0.36 9.53 -7.85
N LYS A 82 1.25 10.40 -8.32
CA LYS A 82 1.66 10.46 -9.72
C LYS A 82 2.37 9.19 -10.17
N ASP A 83 3.25 8.62 -9.34
CA ASP A 83 3.96 7.39 -9.69
C ASP A 83 3.00 6.20 -9.82
N ILE A 84 1.84 6.26 -9.15
CA ILE A 84 0.79 5.25 -9.26
C ILE A 84 -0.37 5.64 -10.20
N HIS A 85 -0.22 6.72 -10.97
CA HIS A 85 -1.20 7.22 -11.94
C HIS A 85 -2.54 7.69 -11.34
N LEU A 86 -2.51 8.21 -10.11
CA LEU A 86 -3.67 8.73 -9.39
C LEU A 86 -3.57 10.24 -9.05
N GLU A 87 -2.66 10.99 -9.67
CA GLU A 87 -2.49 12.43 -9.39
C GLU A 87 -3.73 13.28 -9.73
N ASN A 88 -4.58 12.77 -10.62
CA ASN A 88 -5.85 13.40 -11.01
C ASN A 88 -7.08 12.62 -10.52
N ALA A 89 -6.89 11.62 -9.65
CA ALA A 89 -8.00 10.84 -9.11
C ALA A 89 -8.92 11.72 -8.26
N THR A 90 -10.22 11.49 -8.38
CA THR A 90 -11.22 12.26 -7.62
C THR A 90 -11.40 11.69 -6.22
N ASP A 91 -12.01 12.46 -5.31
CA ASP A 91 -12.41 11.94 -4.00
C ASP A 91 -13.32 10.71 -4.11
N GLY A 92 -14.17 10.66 -5.14
CA GLY A 92 -15.01 9.49 -5.42
C GLY A 92 -14.21 8.25 -5.80
N ASP A 93 -13.06 8.42 -6.46
CA ASP A 93 -12.17 7.31 -6.81
C ASP A 93 -11.43 6.79 -5.57
N PHE A 94 -10.93 7.69 -4.73
CA PHE A 94 -10.34 7.30 -3.44
C PHE A 94 -11.35 6.58 -2.54
N ASN A 95 -12.61 7.01 -2.51
CA ASN A 95 -13.66 6.35 -1.74
C ASN A 95 -13.91 4.92 -2.25
N LYS A 96 -13.96 4.68 -3.57
CA LYS A 96 -14.09 3.32 -4.13
C LYS A 96 -12.91 2.42 -3.73
N ILE A 97 -11.68 2.95 -3.80
CA ILE A 97 -10.48 2.22 -3.35
C ILE A 97 -10.63 1.84 -1.88
N ALA A 98 -11.02 2.78 -1.04
CA ALA A 98 -11.17 2.58 0.39
C ALA A 98 -12.29 1.60 0.75
N GLU A 99 -13.43 1.64 0.06
CA GLU A 99 -14.55 0.70 0.25
C GLU A 99 -14.11 -0.75 -0.04
N ILE A 100 -13.36 -0.97 -1.11
CA ILE A 100 -12.83 -2.30 -1.43
C ILE A 100 -11.76 -2.70 -0.41
N ALA A 101 -10.83 -1.81 -0.07
CA ALA A 101 -9.77 -2.09 0.89
C ALA A 101 -10.28 -2.39 2.31
N THR A 102 -11.50 -1.97 2.65
CA THR A 102 -12.14 -2.18 3.96
C THR A 102 -13.31 -3.16 3.93
N ALA A 103 -13.51 -3.88 2.81
CA ALA A 103 -14.54 -4.91 2.69
C ALA A 103 -14.42 -5.97 3.80
N GLU A 104 -15.53 -6.61 4.19
CA GLU A 104 -15.60 -7.50 5.36
C GLU A 104 -14.56 -8.64 5.38
N HIS A 105 -14.13 -9.10 4.19
CA HIS A 105 -13.21 -10.22 4.02
C HIS A 105 -11.75 -9.77 3.81
N GLU A 106 -11.46 -8.48 3.83
CA GLU A 106 -10.13 -7.96 3.59
C GLU A 106 -9.18 -8.11 4.79
N THR A 107 -7.89 -8.17 4.49
CA THR A 107 -6.85 -8.38 5.50
C THR A 107 -6.56 -7.16 6.37
N ILE A 108 -7.05 -5.98 6.01
CA ILE A 108 -6.94 -4.75 6.81
C ILE A 108 -7.52 -4.91 8.22
N HIS A 109 -8.48 -5.82 8.40
CA HIS A 109 -9.08 -6.12 9.70
C HIS A 109 -8.15 -6.87 10.66
N ASN A 110 -6.99 -7.34 10.17
CA ASN A 110 -5.93 -7.89 11.01
C ASN A 110 -5.08 -6.81 11.70
N MET A 111 -5.26 -5.53 11.34
CA MET A 111 -4.61 -4.42 12.03
C MET A 111 -5.04 -4.42 13.52
N PRO A 112 -4.15 -4.04 14.46
CA PRO A 112 -4.46 -4.05 15.90
C PRO A 112 -5.40 -2.92 16.33
N PHE A 113 -6.00 -2.21 15.38
CA PHE A 113 -6.95 -1.13 15.56
C PHE A 113 -7.95 -1.17 14.39
N LYS A 114 -9.14 -0.60 14.61
CA LYS A 114 -10.14 -0.50 13.55
C LYS A 114 -9.68 0.52 12.50
N VAL A 115 -9.83 0.16 11.23
CA VAL A 115 -9.57 1.04 10.09
C VAL A 115 -10.89 1.25 9.34
N GLU A 116 -11.31 2.50 9.21
CA GLU A 116 -12.49 2.89 8.43
C GLU A 116 -12.08 3.34 7.02
N PRO A 117 -12.99 3.39 6.03
CA PRO A 117 -12.68 3.84 4.68
C PRO A 117 -12.01 5.22 4.64
N GLU A 118 -12.47 6.16 5.47
CA GLU A 118 -11.91 7.51 5.54
C GLU A 118 -10.44 7.51 5.97
N ASP A 119 -10.04 6.59 6.86
CA ASP A 119 -8.65 6.43 7.28
C ASP A 119 -7.76 6.02 6.10
N VAL A 120 -8.25 5.11 5.24
CA VAL A 120 -7.55 4.68 4.02
C VAL A 120 -7.38 5.85 3.04
N VAL A 121 -8.43 6.64 2.83
CA VAL A 121 -8.36 7.83 1.96
C VAL A 121 -7.34 8.83 2.49
N MET A 122 -7.37 9.12 3.79
CA MET A 122 -6.40 10.02 4.42
C MET A 122 -4.98 9.48 4.32
N ALA A 123 -4.78 8.18 4.52
CA ALA A 123 -3.47 7.55 4.42
C ALA A 123 -2.92 7.62 2.99
N LEU A 124 -3.72 7.29 1.97
CA LEU A 124 -3.30 7.33 0.57
C LEU A 124 -2.86 8.72 0.13
N LYS A 125 -3.59 9.76 0.55
CA LYS A 125 -3.24 11.16 0.29
C LYS A 125 -2.07 11.63 1.15
N GLY A 126 -1.96 11.14 2.37
CA GLY A 126 -0.88 11.48 3.31
C GLY A 126 0.49 10.97 2.87
N VAL A 127 0.55 9.93 2.04
CA VAL A 127 1.82 9.47 1.41
C VAL A 127 2.39 10.52 0.44
N ASP A 128 1.53 11.26 -0.26
CA ASP A 128 1.91 12.18 -1.35
C ASP A 128 2.09 13.65 -0.88
N ALA A 129 1.79 13.94 0.39
CA ALA A 129 1.67 15.29 0.95
C ALA A 129 3.00 15.99 1.28
#